data_AF-A0A9D6KIV7-F1
#
_entry.id   AF-A0A9D6KIV7-F1
#
_cell.length_a   1.000
_cell.length_b   1.000
_cell.length_c   1.000
_cell.angle_alpha   90.00
_cell.angle_beta   90.00
_cell.angle_gamma   90.00
#
_symmetry.space_group_name_H-M   'P 1'
#
loop_
_entity.id
_entity.type
_entity.pdbx_description
1 polymer ?
#
loop_
_entity_poly.entity_id
_entity_poly.type
_entity_poly.pdbx_seq_one_letter_code
_entity_poly.pdbx_strand_id
1 'polypeptide(L)'
;MRSLIKIYRATADRVTGRNLDKAAARKQLRILEEIEFVCIGAVAFGLFLEMPSLCSAASLVAFGVLGEFVIHRFHVRASKREQNLSDKESNEQLAAIAEVNLKAETERLKRVEIEERRAPRRLSMEQFNIIESRLRAFAPVEIGVIPTAKGDAEPLEFAADLCVLFRKIGWLPAFATRIDHTIRLGLWVELSPNADRLAQRAAPELVVALRIAGIAVDQDVSRPAGGEFGGTGEEKERACGAGIILNVGLHPVTARGY
;
A
#
# COMPACT_ATOMS: atom_id res chain seq x y z
N MET A 1 -68.00 8.07 -6.90
CA MET A 1 -66.56 8.13 -7.24
C MET A 1 -65.89 9.48 -6.99
N ARG A 2 -66.40 10.64 -7.47
CA ARG A 2 -65.76 11.96 -7.22
C ARG A 2 -65.49 12.29 -5.73
N SER A 3 -66.28 11.73 -4.81
CA SER A 3 -66.07 11.85 -3.36
C SER A 3 -64.84 11.06 -2.87
N LEU A 4 -64.63 9.83 -3.37
CA LEU A 4 -63.48 8.99 -3.01
C LEU A 4 -62.16 9.60 -3.49
N ILE A 5 -62.14 10.20 -4.69
CA ILE A 5 -60.95 10.89 -5.22
C ILE A 5 -60.56 12.10 -4.34
N LYS A 6 -61.55 12.84 -3.82
CA LYS A 6 -61.30 13.95 -2.89
C LYS A 6 -60.75 13.48 -1.55
N ILE A 7 -61.28 12.38 -1.01
CA ILE A 7 -60.80 11.79 0.23
C ILE A 7 -59.37 11.26 0.03
N TYR A 8 -59.08 10.60 -1.10
CA TYR A 8 -57.76 10.06 -1.39
C TYR A 8 -56.72 11.18 -1.59
N ARG A 9 -57.04 12.27 -2.30
CA ARG A 9 -56.16 13.45 -2.40
C ARG A 9 -55.88 14.07 -1.04
N ALA A 10 -56.91 14.27 -0.22
CA ALA A 10 -56.74 14.83 1.12
C ALA A 10 -55.89 13.94 2.04
N THR A 11 -55.94 12.62 1.84
CA THR A 11 -55.13 11.65 2.60
C THR A 11 -53.69 11.60 2.09
N ALA A 12 -53.49 11.66 0.76
CA ALA A 12 -52.18 11.74 0.13
C ALA A 12 -51.43 13.01 0.54
N ASP A 13 -52.11 14.17 0.51
CA ASP A 13 -51.53 15.47 0.91
C ASP A 13 -51.09 15.47 2.38
N ARG A 14 -51.84 14.79 3.27
CA ARG A 14 -51.46 14.61 4.69
C ARG A 14 -50.25 13.69 4.88
N VAL A 15 -50.06 12.69 4.02
CA VAL A 15 -48.92 11.76 4.10
C VAL A 15 -47.65 12.38 3.50
N THR A 16 -47.77 13.23 2.48
CA THR A 16 -46.64 13.96 1.86
C THR A 16 -46.10 15.13 2.68
N GLY A 17 -46.66 15.41 3.86
CA GLY A 17 -46.13 16.39 4.81
C GLY A 17 -44.80 15.99 5.48
N ARG A 18 -44.37 14.74 5.34
CA ARG A 18 -42.99 14.31 5.63
C ARG A 18 -42.26 14.23 4.29
N ASN A 19 -40.97 14.60 4.24
CA ASN A 19 -40.04 14.66 3.09
C ASN A 19 -39.93 13.38 2.23
N LEU A 20 -41.05 12.84 1.79
CA LEU A 20 -41.16 11.78 0.81
C LEU A 20 -40.97 12.44 -0.55
N ASP A 21 -39.97 11.94 -1.25
CA ASP A 21 -39.56 12.36 -2.58
C ASP A 21 -40.80 12.55 -3.47
N LYS A 22 -41.02 13.80 -3.91
CA LYS A 22 -42.16 14.18 -4.77
C LYS A 22 -42.20 13.31 -6.04
N ALA A 23 -41.06 12.75 -6.46
CA ALA A 23 -40.97 11.80 -7.56
C ALA A 23 -41.66 10.46 -7.23
N ALA A 24 -41.48 9.94 -6.02
CA ALA A 24 -42.10 8.70 -5.55
C ALA A 24 -43.63 8.86 -5.43
N ALA A 25 -44.11 9.99 -4.90
CA ALA A 25 -45.54 10.28 -4.79
C ALA A 25 -46.23 10.37 -6.16
N ARG A 26 -45.61 11.05 -7.14
CA ARG A 26 -46.12 11.10 -8.53
C ARG A 26 -46.17 9.72 -9.19
N LYS A 27 -45.21 8.84 -8.85
CA LYS A 27 -45.17 7.47 -9.37
C LYS A 27 -46.31 6.62 -8.80
N GLN A 28 -46.60 6.74 -7.51
CA GLN A 28 -47.75 6.06 -6.90
C GLN A 28 -49.09 6.55 -7.46
N LEU A 29 -49.21 7.86 -7.71
CA LEU A 29 -50.44 8.42 -8.30
C LEU A 29 -50.72 7.84 -9.70
N ARG A 30 -49.68 7.68 -10.52
CA ARG A 30 -49.81 7.12 -11.88
C ARG A 30 -50.23 5.63 -11.86
N ILE A 31 -49.75 4.85 -10.88
CA ILE A 31 -50.16 3.45 -10.70
C ILE A 31 -51.66 3.38 -10.32
N LEU A 32 -52.12 4.29 -9.46
CA LEU A 32 -53.52 4.34 -9.06
C LEU A 32 -54.44 4.72 -10.23
N GLU A 33 -54.03 5.66 -11.09
CA GLU A 33 -54.78 6.02 -12.30
C GLU A 33 -54.87 4.83 -13.29
N GLU A 34 -53.81 4.03 -13.42
CA GLU A 34 -53.82 2.83 -14.26
C GLU A 34 -54.73 1.72 -13.68
N ILE A 35 -54.72 1.52 -12.35
CA ILE A 35 -55.62 0.58 -11.67
C ILE A 35 -57.08 1.02 -11.82
N GLU A 36 -57.36 2.32 -11.69
CA GLU A 36 -58.71 2.87 -11.86
C GLU A 36 -59.25 2.56 -13.27
N PHE A 37 -58.41 2.70 -14.30
CA PHE A 37 -58.80 2.37 -15.68
C PHE A 37 -59.14 0.88 -15.86
N VAL A 38 -58.36 -0.02 -15.24
CA VAL A 38 -58.61 -1.47 -15.28
C VAL A 38 -59.89 -1.82 -14.51
N CYS A 39 -60.11 -1.23 -13.33
CA CYS A 39 -61.33 -1.46 -12.55
C CYS A 39 -62.58 -0.93 -13.25
N ILE A 40 -62.52 0.25 -13.86
CA ILE A 40 -63.63 0.80 -14.66
C ILE A 40 -63.89 -0.11 -15.87
N GLY A 41 -62.85 -0.58 -16.56
CA GLY A 41 -62.98 -1.55 -17.64
C GLY A 41 -63.65 -2.85 -17.20
N ALA A 42 -63.26 -3.39 -16.05
CA ALA A 42 -63.83 -4.63 -15.50
C ALA A 42 -65.30 -4.46 -15.08
N VAL A 43 -65.67 -3.33 -14.46
CA VAL A 43 -67.06 -3.03 -14.07
C VAL A 43 -67.94 -2.78 -15.31
N ALA A 44 -67.44 -2.02 -16.29
CA ALA A 44 -68.14 -1.80 -17.55
C ALA A 44 -68.34 -3.12 -18.32
N PHE A 45 -67.37 -4.03 -18.24
CA PHE A 45 -67.47 -5.37 -18.81
C PHE A 45 -68.49 -6.24 -18.09
N GLY A 46 -68.53 -6.22 -16.75
CA GLY A 46 -69.54 -6.92 -15.96
C GLY A 46 -70.97 -6.49 -16.29
N LEU A 47 -71.19 -5.18 -16.49
CA LEU A 47 -72.48 -4.64 -16.92
C LEU A 47 -72.82 -5.03 -18.37
N PHE A 48 -71.83 -5.21 -19.23
CA PHE A 48 -72.03 -5.67 -20.61
C PHE A 48 -72.43 -7.16 -20.69
N LEU A 49 -72.10 -7.95 -19.67
CA LEU A 49 -72.40 -9.39 -19.59
C LEU A 49 -73.84 -9.73 -19.17
N GLU A 50 -74.66 -8.74 -18.76
CA GLU A 50 -76.11 -8.97 -18.51
C GLU A 50 -76.93 -9.12 -19.81
N MET A 51 -76.29 -9.10 -20.99
CA MET A 51 -76.92 -9.39 -22.28
C MET A 51 -77.02 -10.92 -22.50
N PRO A 52 -78.23 -11.52 -22.59
CA PRO A 52 -78.39 -12.95 -22.80
C PRO A 52 -78.22 -13.31 -24.28
N SER A 53 -76.97 -13.50 -24.72
CA SER A 53 -76.68 -14.16 -26.01
C SER A 53 -75.27 -14.76 -26.02
N LEU A 54 -75.05 -15.77 -26.87
CA LEU A 54 -73.83 -16.58 -27.04
C LEU A 54 -72.50 -15.80 -27.25
N CYS A 55 -72.51 -14.47 -27.28
CA CYS A 55 -71.30 -13.62 -27.42
C CYS A 55 -70.48 -13.45 -26.12
N SER A 56 -70.99 -13.89 -24.96
CA SER A 56 -70.33 -13.68 -23.66
C SER A 56 -69.04 -14.51 -23.47
N ALA A 57 -69.00 -15.75 -23.97
CA ALA A 57 -67.86 -16.64 -23.78
C ALA A 57 -66.61 -16.20 -24.56
N ALA A 58 -66.77 -15.80 -25.83
CA ALA A 58 -65.65 -15.32 -26.67
C ALA A 58 -65.04 -14.03 -26.12
N SER A 59 -65.88 -13.15 -25.56
CA SER A 59 -65.43 -11.90 -24.94
C SER A 59 -64.54 -12.18 -23.72
N LEU A 60 -64.93 -13.13 -22.86
CA LEU A 60 -64.16 -13.48 -21.65
C LEU A 60 -62.75 -14.01 -21.99
N VAL A 61 -62.63 -14.84 -23.03
CA VAL A 61 -61.31 -15.33 -23.51
C VAL A 61 -60.47 -14.17 -24.02
N ALA A 62 -61.04 -13.25 -24.81
CA ALA A 62 -60.32 -12.09 -25.32
C ALA A 62 -59.81 -11.18 -24.19
N PHE A 63 -60.60 -10.97 -23.13
CA PHE A 63 -60.17 -10.23 -21.95
C PHE A 63 -59.09 -10.95 -21.15
N GLY A 64 -59.13 -12.29 -21.06
CA GLY A 64 -58.08 -13.09 -20.44
C GLY A 64 -56.73 -12.89 -21.14
N VAL A 65 -56.70 -13.02 -22.47
CA VAL A 65 -55.49 -12.83 -23.29
C VAL A 65 -54.99 -11.39 -23.21
N LEU A 66 -55.90 -10.40 -23.26
CA LEU A 66 -55.52 -8.99 -23.13
C LEU A 66 -54.95 -8.70 -21.73
N GLY A 67 -55.56 -9.26 -20.68
CA GLY A 67 -55.10 -9.12 -19.29
C GLY A 67 -53.69 -9.67 -19.10
N GLU A 68 -53.41 -10.87 -19.61
CA GLU A 68 -52.08 -11.48 -19.55
C GLU A 68 -51.04 -10.63 -20.27
N PHE A 69 -51.37 -10.12 -21.46
CA PHE A 69 -50.47 -9.25 -22.23
C PHE A 69 -50.11 -7.97 -21.47
N VAL A 70 -51.09 -7.35 -20.82
CA VAL A 70 -50.86 -6.14 -20.00
C VAL A 70 -49.97 -6.47 -18.80
N ILE A 71 -50.28 -7.53 -18.05
CA ILE A 71 -49.48 -7.96 -16.88
C ILE A 71 -48.04 -8.29 -17.29
N HIS A 72 -47.84 -9.05 -18.38
CA HIS A 72 -46.52 -9.40 -18.88
C HIS A 72 -45.69 -8.15 -19.24
N ARG A 73 -46.29 -7.19 -19.95
CA ARG A 73 -45.61 -5.94 -20.31
C ARG A 73 -45.19 -5.13 -19.07
N PHE A 74 -46.03 -5.09 -18.04
CA PHE A 74 -45.70 -4.44 -16.78
C PHE A 74 -44.55 -5.15 -16.06
N HIS A 75 -44.58 -6.50 -16.01
CA HIS A 75 -43.53 -7.29 -15.36
C HIS A 75 -42.17 -7.11 -16.06
N VAL A 76 -42.14 -7.16 -17.40
CA VAL A 76 -40.90 -6.91 -18.18
C VAL A 76 -40.36 -5.50 -17.94
N ARG A 77 -41.22 -4.49 -17.84
CA ARG A 77 -40.79 -3.11 -17.54
C ARG A 77 -40.30 -2.94 -16.11
N ALA A 78 -40.92 -3.62 -15.14
CA ALA A 78 -40.48 -3.61 -13.75
C ALA A 78 -39.12 -4.30 -13.60
N SER A 79 -38.99 -5.51 -14.15
CA SER A 79 -37.76 -6.30 -14.12
C SER A 79 -36.59 -5.58 -14.80
N LYS A 80 -36.80 -4.96 -15.98
CA LYS A 80 -35.76 -4.15 -16.64
C LYS A 80 -35.31 -2.95 -15.79
N ARG A 81 -36.18 -2.37 -14.96
CA ARG A 81 -35.80 -1.26 -14.08
C ARG A 81 -34.95 -1.74 -12.90
N GLU A 82 -35.29 -2.88 -12.33
CA GLU A 82 -34.50 -3.48 -11.25
C GLU A 82 -33.12 -3.92 -11.76
N GLN A 83 -33.05 -4.56 -12.93
CA GLN A 83 -31.79 -4.89 -13.58
C GLN A 83 -30.96 -3.63 -13.85
N ASN A 84 -31.54 -2.60 -14.47
CA ASN A 84 -30.81 -1.35 -14.73
C ASN A 84 -30.34 -0.63 -13.46
N LEU A 85 -31.02 -0.78 -12.33
CA LEU A 85 -30.57 -0.22 -11.04
C LEU A 85 -29.45 -1.06 -10.44
N SER A 86 -29.60 -2.39 -10.43
CA SER A 86 -28.55 -3.31 -9.97
C SER A 86 -27.27 -3.20 -10.83
N ASP A 87 -27.42 -3.04 -12.14
CA ASP A 87 -26.30 -2.83 -13.06
C ASP A 87 -25.62 -1.48 -12.80
N LYS A 88 -26.37 -0.43 -12.42
CA LYS A 88 -25.77 0.85 -12.03
C LYS A 88 -25.01 0.75 -10.73
N GLU A 89 -25.61 0.16 -9.70
CA GLU A 89 -24.97 -0.03 -8.39
C GLU A 89 -23.71 -0.89 -8.49
N SER A 90 -23.75 -1.97 -9.26
CA SER A 90 -22.56 -2.82 -9.50
C SER A 90 -21.48 -2.08 -10.29
N ASN A 91 -21.82 -1.31 -11.31
CA ASN A 91 -20.86 -0.49 -12.05
C ASN A 91 -20.22 0.60 -11.17
N GLU A 92 -21.01 1.26 -10.30
CA GLU A 92 -20.50 2.25 -9.35
C GLU A 92 -19.55 1.60 -8.32
N GLN A 93 -19.89 0.41 -7.82
CA GLN A 93 -19.01 -0.36 -6.94
C GLN A 93 -17.72 -0.79 -7.63
N LEU A 94 -17.79 -1.28 -8.87
CA LEU A 94 -16.61 -1.66 -9.65
C LEU A 94 -15.70 -0.46 -9.92
N ALA A 95 -16.27 0.70 -10.24
CA ALA A 95 -15.52 1.94 -10.42
C ALA A 95 -14.80 2.36 -9.12
N ALA A 96 -15.50 2.31 -7.98
CA ALA A 96 -14.90 2.62 -6.69
C ALA A 96 -13.76 1.65 -6.32
N ILE A 97 -13.93 0.34 -6.57
CA ILE A 97 -12.89 -0.66 -6.34
C ILE A 97 -11.68 -0.40 -7.25
N ALA A 98 -11.90 -0.08 -8.52
CA ALA A 98 -10.82 0.23 -9.47
C ALA A 98 -10.01 1.46 -9.02
N GLU A 99 -10.67 2.51 -8.54
CA GLU A 99 -9.99 3.70 -8.00
C GLU A 99 -9.15 3.39 -6.76
N VAL A 100 -9.67 2.56 -5.84
CA VAL A 100 -8.94 2.16 -4.64
C VAL A 100 -7.71 1.32 -5.00
N ASN A 101 -7.85 0.38 -5.93
CA ASN A 101 -6.73 -0.44 -6.39
C ASN A 101 -5.65 0.41 -7.08
N LEU A 102 -6.06 1.37 -7.93
CA LEU A 102 -5.12 2.28 -8.58
C LEU A 102 -4.37 3.13 -7.55
N LYS A 103 -5.05 3.64 -6.51
CA LYS A 103 -4.40 4.38 -5.42
C LYS A 103 -3.40 3.50 -4.67
N ALA A 104 -3.78 2.28 -4.29
CA ALA A 104 -2.90 1.34 -3.59
C ALA A 104 -1.65 1.00 -4.43
N GLU A 105 -1.80 0.82 -5.74
CA GLU A 105 -0.68 0.55 -6.65
C GLU A 105 0.24 1.76 -6.79
N THR A 106 -0.32 2.97 -6.90
CA THR A 106 0.50 4.19 -6.95
C THR A 106 1.27 4.46 -5.65
N GLU A 107 0.68 4.17 -4.48
CA GLU A 107 1.37 4.27 -3.19
C GLU A 107 2.47 3.24 -3.06
N ARG A 108 2.22 2.00 -3.50
CA ARG A 108 3.23 0.94 -3.54
C ARG A 108 4.41 1.34 -4.42
N LEU A 109 4.16 1.86 -5.63
CA LEU A 109 5.22 2.30 -6.54
C LEU A 109 6.03 3.46 -5.95
N LYS A 110 5.37 4.47 -5.35
CA LYS A 110 6.07 5.57 -4.67
C LYS A 110 6.92 5.08 -3.51
N ARG A 111 6.43 4.10 -2.74
CA ARG A 111 7.19 3.50 -1.65
C ARG A 111 8.43 2.77 -2.17
N VAL A 112 8.30 1.98 -3.22
CA VAL A 112 9.43 1.30 -3.86
C VAL A 112 10.45 2.33 -4.38
N GLU A 113 10.00 3.39 -5.05
CA GLU A 113 10.89 4.43 -5.55
C GLU A 113 11.61 5.18 -4.42
N ILE A 114 10.93 5.43 -3.29
CA ILE A 114 11.56 6.02 -2.09
C ILE A 114 12.56 5.03 -1.48
N GLU A 115 12.24 3.74 -1.41
CA GLU A 115 13.12 2.70 -0.89
C GLU A 115 14.34 2.46 -1.79
N GLU A 116 14.21 2.63 -3.10
CA GLU A 116 15.32 2.59 -4.07
C GLU A 116 16.19 3.85 -3.98
N ARG A 117 15.58 5.03 -3.82
CA ARG A 117 16.31 6.30 -3.72
C ARG A 117 17.02 6.52 -2.40
N ARG A 118 16.56 5.90 -1.30
CA ARG A 118 17.06 6.21 0.06
C ARG A 118 18.31 5.45 0.50
N ALA A 119 18.77 4.41 -0.20
CA ALA A 119 20.11 3.86 0.03
C ALA A 119 20.54 2.96 -1.14
N PRO A 120 21.66 3.25 -1.83
CA PRO A 120 22.39 2.17 -2.48
C PRO A 120 22.86 1.21 -1.38
N ARG A 121 22.13 0.09 -1.21
CA ARG A 121 22.38 -0.95 -0.19
C ARG A 121 23.68 -1.74 -0.43
N ARG A 122 24.37 -1.41 -1.53
CA ARG A 122 25.57 -2.04 -2.06
C ARG A 122 26.52 -0.95 -2.51
N LEU A 123 27.82 -1.21 -2.40
CA LEU A 123 28.83 -0.31 -2.94
C LEU A 123 28.69 -0.23 -4.46
N SER A 124 28.43 0.96 -5.00
CA SER A 124 28.47 1.18 -6.45
C SER A 124 29.90 1.00 -6.96
N MET A 125 30.07 0.68 -8.24
CA MET A 125 31.41 0.56 -8.84
C MET A 125 32.18 1.88 -8.77
N GLU A 126 31.49 3.02 -8.82
CA GLU A 126 32.10 4.34 -8.64
C GLU A 126 32.64 4.52 -7.21
N GLN A 127 31.83 4.18 -6.20
CA GLN A 127 32.26 4.18 -4.80
C GLN A 127 33.46 3.25 -4.58
N PHE A 128 33.41 2.07 -5.20
CA PHE A 128 34.50 1.11 -5.18
C PHE A 128 35.82 1.73 -5.68
N ASN A 129 35.78 2.36 -6.86
CA ASN A 129 36.96 2.97 -7.48
C ASN A 129 37.49 4.16 -6.66
N ILE A 130 36.60 4.98 -6.08
CA ILE A 130 36.98 6.11 -5.21
C ILE A 130 37.76 5.59 -4.00
N ILE A 131 37.21 4.59 -3.30
CA ILE A 131 37.84 4.03 -2.10
C ILE A 131 39.15 3.32 -2.46
N GLU A 132 39.16 2.54 -3.54
CA GLU A 132 40.33 1.82 -4.03
C GLU A 132 41.49 2.76 -4.38
N SER A 133 41.22 3.85 -5.10
CA SER A 133 42.26 4.80 -5.53
C SER A 133 43.00 5.46 -4.36
N ARG A 134 42.32 5.66 -3.22
CA ARG A 134 42.89 6.30 -2.03
C ARG A 134 43.59 5.32 -1.10
N LEU A 135 43.01 4.14 -0.91
CA LEU A 135 43.47 3.21 0.13
C LEU A 135 44.53 2.22 -0.34
N ARG A 136 44.70 2.04 -1.66
CA ARG A 136 45.69 1.10 -2.20
C ARG A 136 47.13 1.40 -1.74
N ALA A 137 47.49 2.66 -1.53
CA ALA A 137 48.83 3.05 -1.10
C ALA A 137 49.18 2.61 0.34
N PHE A 138 48.18 2.24 1.14
CA PHE A 138 48.37 1.81 2.51
C PHE A 138 48.51 0.29 2.66
N ALA A 139 48.31 -0.49 1.59
CA ALA A 139 48.42 -1.95 1.69
C ALA A 139 49.86 -2.39 2.04
N PRO A 140 50.04 -3.45 2.87
CA PRO A 140 49.00 -4.25 3.53
C PRO A 140 48.61 -3.67 4.90
N VAL A 141 47.30 -3.60 5.19
CA VAL A 141 46.76 -3.31 6.55
C VAL A 141 45.77 -4.40 6.94
N GLU A 142 45.83 -4.84 8.18
CA GLU A 142 44.80 -5.70 8.78
C GLU A 142 43.58 -4.87 9.18
N ILE A 143 42.39 -5.32 8.76
CA ILE A 143 41.13 -4.64 9.09
C ILE A 143 40.09 -5.64 9.58
N GLY A 144 39.55 -5.45 10.77
CA GLY A 144 38.35 -6.15 11.20
C GLY A 144 37.12 -5.49 10.64
N VAL A 145 36.20 -6.26 10.06
CA VAL A 145 34.88 -5.77 9.68
C VAL A 145 33.83 -6.47 10.55
N ILE A 146 33.12 -5.68 11.35
CA ILE A 146 32.17 -6.18 12.35
C ILE A 146 30.77 -5.64 12.02
N PRO A 147 29.85 -6.44 11.46
CA PRO A 147 28.46 -6.05 11.33
C PRO A 147 27.80 -6.03 12.71
N THR A 148 27.15 -4.91 13.05
CA THR A 148 26.37 -4.74 14.28
C THR A 148 24.89 -4.71 13.95
N ALA A 149 24.31 -5.87 13.66
CA ALA A 149 22.85 -6.01 13.62
C ALA A 149 22.43 -7.42 14.01
N LYS A 150 21.47 -7.50 14.94
CA LYS A 150 20.87 -8.75 15.36
C LYS A 150 19.67 -9.04 14.47
N GLY A 151 19.85 -9.92 13.50
CA GLY A 151 18.76 -10.44 12.67
C GLY A 151 18.55 -9.73 11.33
N ASP A 152 19.33 -8.69 11.02
CA ASP A 152 19.27 -8.02 9.72
C ASP A 152 20.39 -8.51 8.79
N ALA A 153 20.01 -8.96 7.60
CA ALA A 153 20.97 -9.42 6.57
C ALA A 153 21.72 -8.25 5.92
N GLU A 154 21.19 -7.03 5.96
CA GLU A 154 21.72 -5.90 5.22
C GLU A 154 23.13 -5.45 5.70
N PRO A 155 23.40 -5.21 7.00
CA PRO A 155 24.75 -4.86 7.46
C PRO A 155 25.77 -5.97 7.21
N LEU A 156 25.32 -7.23 7.26
CA LEU A 156 26.13 -8.40 6.93
C LEU A 156 26.54 -8.40 5.45
N GLU A 157 25.59 -8.14 4.55
CA GLU A 157 25.84 -8.03 3.11
C GLU A 157 26.76 -6.86 2.76
N PHE A 158 26.55 -5.69 3.36
CA PHE A 158 27.40 -4.52 3.15
C PHE A 158 28.82 -4.72 3.69
N ALA A 159 28.96 -5.34 4.87
CA ALA A 159 30.24 -5.74 5.43
C ALA A 159 30.97 -6.75 4.53
N ALA A 160 30.24 -7.67 3.88
CA ALA A 160 30.82 -8.59 2.90
C ALA A 160 31.35 -7.85 1.66
N ASP A 161 30.64 -6.85 1.15
CA ASP A 161 31.11 -6.02 0.02
C ASP A 161 32.39 -5.25 0.37
N LEU A 162 32.45 -4.69 1.59
CA LEU A 162 33.65 -4.04 2.10
C LEU A 162 34.83 -5.01 2.21
N CYS A 163 34.61 -6.24 2.68
CA CYS A 163 35.65 -7.28 2.71
C CYS A 163 36.18 -7.61 1.31
N VAL A 164 35.30 -7.71 0.31
CA VAL A 164 35.71 -7.93 -1.09
C VAL A 164 36.55 -6.76 -1.60
N LEU A 165 36.13 -5.53 -1.32
CA LEU A 165 36.89 -4.31 -1.62
C LEU A 165 38.28 -4.34 -0.97
N PHE A 166 38.36 -4.58 0.34
CA PHE A 166 39.63 -4.59 1.07
C PHE A 166 40.59 -5.67 0.57
N ARG A 167 40.09 -6.88 0.24
CA ARG A 167 40.94 -7.91 -0.38
C ARG A 167 41.50 -7.47 -1.72
N LYS A 168 40.68 -6.83 -2.58
CA LYS A 168 41.10 -6.37 -3.91
C LYS A 168 42.22 -5.33 -3.84
N ILE A 169 42.22 -4.47 -2.82
CA ILE A 169 43.27 -3.46 -2.63
C ILE A 169 44.51 -3.98 -1.89
N GLY A 170 44.56 -5.28 -1.55
CA GLY A 170 45.69 -5.89 -0.86
C GLY A 170 45.68 -5.75 0.67
N TRP A 171 44.55 -5.35 1.26
CA TRP A 171 44.36 -5.38 2.70
C TRP A 171 43.94 -6.78 3.16
N LEU A 172 44.07 -7.04 4.46
CA LEU A 172 43.79 -8.32 5.08
C LEU A 172 42.53 -8.20 5.95
N PRO A 173 41.31 -8.31 5.37
CA PRO A 173 40.10 -8.18 6.15
C PRO A 173 39.82 -9.46 6.94
N ALA A 174 39.58 -9.29 8.23
CA ALA A 174 39.04 -10.29 9.13
C ALA A 174 37.56 -10.00 9.38
N PHE A 175 36.72 -11.01 9.20
CA PHE A 175 35.29 -10.87 9.41
C PHE A 175 34.92 -11.43 10.78
N ALA A 176 34.33 -10.62 11.65
CA ALA A 176 33.90 -11.06 12.97
C ALA A 176 32.48 -10.59 13.26
N THR A 177 31.61 -11.49 13.71
CA THR A 177 30.25 -11.13 14.11
C THR A 177 30.24 -10.80 15.59
N ARG A 178 29.79 -9.60 15.95
CA ARG A 178 29.61 -9.23 17.36
C ARG A 178 28.14 -9.05 17.66
N ILE A 179 27.65 -9.79 18.65
CA ILE A 179 26.32 -9.58 19.20
C ILE A 179 26.45 -8.47 20.24
N ASP A 180 26.55 -7.23 19.78
CA ASP A 180 26.47 -6.07 20.69
C ASP A 180 24.99 -5.74 20.95
N HIS A 181 24.65 -5.51 22.22
CA HIS A 181 23.32 -5.06 22.61
C HIS A 181 23.15 -3.54 22.41
N THR A 182 24.24 -2.81 22.17
CA THR A 182 24.21 -1.40 21.85
C THR A 182 24.09 -1.21 20.34
N ILE A 183 22.88 -0.88 19.88
CA ILE A 183 22.63 -0.55 18.48
C ILE A 183 23.25 0.82 18.21
N ARG A 184 24.44 0.83 17.61
CA ARG A 184 25.03 2.03 17.02
C ARG A 184 24.66 2.11 15.55
N LEU A 185 24.36 3.32 15.12
CA LEU A 185 23.85 3.60 13.79
C LEU A 185 24.99 4.12 12.90
N GLY A 186 25.09 3.59 11.67
CA GLY A 186 26.10 3.96 10.67
C GLY A 186 27.43 3.21 10.78
N LEU A 187 28.42 3.65 10.01
CA LEU A 187 29.79 3.13 10.08
C LEU A 187 30.64 3.94 11.06
N TRP A 188 31.50 3.27 11.80
CA TRP A 188 32.55 3.92 12.58
C TRP A 188 33.85 3.12 12.52
N VAL A 189 34.96 3.85 12.65
CA VAL A 189 36.31 3.31 12.52
C VAL A 189 37.01 3.44 13.86
N GLU A 190 37.40 2.32 14.46
CA GLU A 190 38.21 2.25 15.67
C GLU A 190 39.63 1.81 15.31
N LEU A 191 40.62 2.30 16.05
CA LEU A 191 41.98 1.79 15.98
C LEU A 191 42.19 0.76 17.10
N SER A 192 42.81 -0.37 16.77
CA SER A 192 43.28 -1.33 17.77
C SER A 192 44.28 -0.63 18.71
N PRO A 193 44.30 -0.93 20.02
CA PRO A 193 45.33 -0.41 20.93
C PRO A 193 46.75 -0.73 20.47
N ASN A 194 46.91 -1.83 19.74
CA ASN A 194 48.17 -2.29 19.19
C ASN A 194 48.36 -1.88 17.71
N ALA A 195 47.58 -0.93 17.20
CA ALA A 195 47.62 -0.50 15.80
C ALA A 195 49.03 -0.06 15.38
N ASP A 196 49.56 -0.65 14.30
CA ASP A 196 50.86 -0.24 13.76
C ASP A 196 50.82 1.20 13.17
N ARG A 197 52.01 1.75 12.85
CA ARG A 197 52.10 3.12 12.29
C ARG A 197 51.40 3.27 10.94
N LEU A 198 51.24 2.18 10.19
CA LEU A 198 50.62 2.20 8.86
C LEU A 198 49.10 2.27 9.02
N ALA A 199 48.52 1.44 9.88
CA ALA A 199 47.12 1.44 10.28
C ALA A 199 46.70 2.79 10.88
N GLN A 200 47.53 3.37 11.75
CA GLN A 200 47.29 4.72 12.32
C GLN A 200 47.18 5.80 11.24
N ARG A 201 47.95 5.70 10.15
CA ARG A 201 47.87 6.63 9.00
C ARG A 201 46.72 6.29 8.06
N ALA A 202 46.41 5.01 7.88
CA ALA A 202 45.37 4.54 6.98
C ALA A 202 43.96 4.80 7.51
N ALA A 203 43.74 4.75 8.83
CA ALA A 203 42.42 4.96 9.43
C ALA A 203 41.77 6.33 9.11
N PRO A 204 42.44 7.50 9.27
CA PRO A 204 41.84 8.77 8.88
C PRO A 204 41.57 8.85 7.36
N GLU A 205 42.46 8.28 6.52
CA GLU A 205 42.26 8.21 5.08
C GLU A 205 41.09 7.31 4.68
N LEU A 206 40.86 6.21 5.41
CA LEU A 206 39.68 5.36 5.26
C LEU A 206 38.39 6.16 5.52
N VAL A 207 38.34 6.93 6.61
CA VAL A 207 37.18 7.78 6.91
C VAL A 207 36.95 8.82 5.82
N VAL A 208 38.01 9.47 5.33
CA VAL A 208 37.93 10.45 4.24
C VAL A 208 37.45 9.79 2.94
N ALA A 209 38.00 8.64 2.58
CA ALA A 209 37.64 7.90 1.37
C ALA A 209 36.17 7.46 1.39
N LEU A 210 35.69 6.92 2.50
CA LEU A 210 34.28 6.54 2.68
C LEU A 210 33.35 7.75 2.53
N ARG A 211 33.69 8.90 3.13
CA ARG A 211 32.89 10.13 2.99
C ARG A 211 32.84 10.67 1.57
N ILE A 212 33.96 10.65 0.86
CA ILE A 212 34.01 11.08 -0.55
C ILE A 212 33.18 10.15 -1.43
N ALA A 213 33.16 8.84 -1.10
CA ALA A 213 32.26 7.88 -1.73
C ALA A 213 30.77 8.07 -1.31
N GLY A 214 30.43 9.09 -0.53
CA GLY A 214 29.05 9.34 -0.07
C GLY A 214 28.56 8.38 1.01
N ILE A 215 29.47 7.65 1.66
CA ILE A 215 29.15 6.73 2.76
C ILE A 215 29.28 7.50 4.07
N ALA A 216 28.20 7.55 4.85
CA ALA A 216 28.18 8.23 6.13
C ALA A 216 29.03 7.46 7.17
N VAL A 217 30.01 8.14 7.76
CA VAL A 217 30.88 7.61 8.82
C VAL A 217 30.82 8.52 10.03
N ASP A 218 30.37 7.97 11.17
CA ASP A 218 30.32 8.66 12.45
C ASP A 218 31.74 8.98 12.95
N GLN A 219 31.93 10.18 13.50
CA GLN A 219 33.16 10.96 13.35
C GLN A 219 34.39 10.50 14.15
N ASP A 220 34.37 9.37 14.83
CA ASP A 220 35.28 9.14 15.96
C ASP A 220 36.40 8.14 15.65
N VAL A 221 37.44 8.56 14.91
CA VAL A 221 38.72 7.82 14.80
C VAL A 221 39.52 7.92 16.11
N SER A 222 39.05 8.72 17.07
CA SER A 222 39.86 9.30 18.15
C SER A 222 39.82 8.53 19.47
N ARG A 223 38.92 7.56 19.64
CA ARG A 223 38.84 6.81 20.90
C ARG A 223 39.60 5.49 20.79
N PRO A 224 40.75 5.33 21.49
CA PRO A 224 41.29 3.99 21.71
C PRO A 224 40.18 3.15 22.34
N ALA A 225 40.10 1.86 21.96
CA ALA A 225 39.01 0.94 22.30
C ALA A 225 38.80 0.66 23.82
N GLY A 226 39.38 1.47 24.71
CA GLY A 226 39.62 1.20 26.12
C GLY A 226 38.61 1.74 27.15
N GLY A 227 37.39 2.10 26.78
CA GLY A 227 36.39 2.49 27.78
C GLY A 227 34.97 2.12 27.37
N GLU A 228 34.30 1.29 28.15
CA GLU A 228 32.86 1.01 28.14
C GLU A 228 32.27 0.10 27.04
N PHE A 229 33.05 -0.40 26.08
CA PHE A 229 32.50 -1.37 25.13
C PHE A 229 32.51 -2.78 25.74
N GLY A 230 31.35 -3.27 26.18
CA GLY A 230 31.14 -4.51 26.92
C GLY A 230 31.46 -5.85 26.22
N GLY A 231 32.49 -5.90 25.39
CA GLY A 231 33.10 -7.14 24.90
C GLY A 231 34.38 -7.42 25.69
N THR A 232 34.64 -8.68 26.00
CA THR A 232 35.92 -9.08 26.61
C THR A 232 37.06 -8.76 25.61
N GLY A 233 38.14 -8.14 26.10
CA GLY A 233 39.26 -7.70 25.25
C GLY A 233 39.84 -8.81 24.36
N GLU A 234 39.76 -10.07 24.79
CA GLU A 234 40.24 -11.23 24.03
C GLU A 234 39.54 -11.43 22.68
N GLU A 235 38.25 -11.12 22.56
CA GLU A 235 37.54 -11.32 21.28
C GLU A 235 37.91 -10.24 20.26
N LYS A 236 38.14 -9.00 20.72
CA LYS A 236 38.66 -7.91 19.89
C LYS A 236 40.07 -8.22 19.39
N GLU A 237 40.94 -8.73 20.26
CA GLU A 237 42.33 -9.09 19.91
C GLU A 237 42.41 -10.29 18.97
N ARG A 238 41.46 -11.24 19.04
CA ARG A 238 41.41 -12.38 18.11
C ARG A 238 40.83 -12.01 16.75
N ALA A 239 39.83 -11.13 16.72
CA ALA A 239 39.17 -10.73 15.49
C ALA A 239 40.04 -9.78 14.64
N CYS A 240 40.80 -8.92 15.29
CA CYS A 240 41.61 -7.90 14.62
C CYS A 240 42.97 -7.90 15.31
N GLY A 241 44.03 -8.24 14.57
CA GLY A 241 45.38 -8.05 15.07
C GLY A 241 45.71 -6.56 15.28
N ALA A 242 46.94 -6.19 14.97
CA ALA A 242 47.50 -4.86 15.21
C ALA A 242 47.01 -3.78 14.22
N GLY A 243 45.72 -3.76 13.86
CA GLY A 243 45.21 -3.00 12.73
C GLY A 243 44.05 -2.05 13.03
N ILE A 244 43.08 -2.03 12.11
CA ILE A 244 41.89 -1.18 12.12
C ILE A 244 40.66 -2.04 12.43
N ILE A 245 39.68 -1.51 13.17
CA ILE A 245 38.38 -2.15 13.39
C ILE A 245 37.31 -1.26 12.76
N LEU A 246 36.66 -1.75 11.72
CA LEU A 246 35.52 -1.12 11.07
C LEU A 246 34.25 -1.78 11.56
N ASN A 247 33.42 -1.03 12.26
CA ASN A 247 32.11 -1.50 12.68
C ASN A 247 31.06 -0.96 11.71
N VAL A 248 30.13 -1.84 11.34
CA VAL A 248 29.11 -1.60 10.33
C VAL A 248 27.74 -1.74 10.99
N GLY A 249 27.17 -0.60 11.40
CA GLY A 249 25.81 -0.51 11.91
C GLY A 249 24.81 -0.10 10.86
N LEU A 250 23.53 -0.30 11.17
CA LEU A 250 22.42 0.15 10.32
C LEU A 250 22.48 1.67 10.14
N HIS A 251 22.37 2.15 8.91
CA HIS A 251 22.19 3.56 8.66
C HIS A 251 20.79 3.96 9.18
N PRO A 252 20.65 5.03 9.98
CA PRO A 252 19.33 5.56 10.25
C PRO A 252 18.82 6.15 8.94
N VAL A 253 17.85 5.51 8.31
CA VAL A 253 17.09 6.14 7.23
C VAL A 253 16.30 7.28 7.89
N THR A 254 16.94 8.45 7.98
CA THR A 254 16.33 9.75 8.30
C THR A 254 15.41 9.76 9.53
N ALA A 255 16.00 9.89 10.73
CA ALA A 255 15.31 10.45 11.90
C ALA A 255 15.53 11.98 12.01
N ARG A 256 15.75 12.66 10.87
CA ARG A 256 15.65 14.12 10.76
C ARG A 256 14.48 14.45 9.83
N GLY A 257 13.40 14.90 10.47
CA GLY A 257 12.28 15.69 9.95
C GLY A 257 11.93 15.55 8.47
N TYR A 258 10.86 14.78 8.22
CA TYR A 258 9.72 15.27 7.44
C TYR A 258 8.48 15.16 8.34
#